data_AF-A0A970PCT5-F1
#
_entry.id   AF-A0A970PCT5-F1
#
_cell.length_a   1.000
_cell.length_b   1.000
_cell.length_c   1.000
_cell.angle_alpha   90.00
_cell.angle_beta   90.00
_cell.angle_gamma   90.00
#
_symmetry.space_group_name_H-M   'P 1'
#
loop_
_entity.id
_entity.type
_entity.pdbx_description
1 polymer ?
#
loop_
_entity_poly.entity_id
_entity_poly.type
_entity_poly.pdbx_seq_one_letter_code
_entity_poly.pdbx_strand_id
1 'polypeptide(L)'
;VVRLGDIAFVSVPFEYYLDFGDRIKGRSAALQTFVVQLSGRGTYLATERAAAGCSYGAVPASCQVSPEGGQVIVDEAVATIAGMFGEQ
;
A
#
# COMPACT_ATOMS: atom_id res chain seq x y z
N VAL A 1 1.21 9.88 -3.97
CA VAL A 1 0.69 10.37 -2.67
C VAL A 1 0.23 11.80 -2.86
N VAL A 2 -0.88 12.19 -2.23
CA VAL A 2 -1.37 13.58 -2.17
C VAL A 2 -1.40 14.00 -0.71
N ARG A 3 -0.82 15.15 -0.39
CA ARG A 3 -0.94 15.80 0.93
C ARG A 3 -2.05 16.84 0.89
N LEU A 4 -2.90 16.85 1.92
CA LEU A 4 -3.89 17.90 2.16
C LEU A 4 -3.87 18.26 3.65
N GLY A 5 -3.30 19.42 3.97
CA GLY A 5 -3.05 19.79 5.37
C GLY A 5 -2.17 18.76 6.06
N ASP A 6 -2.66 18.19 7.17
CA ASP A 6 -1.97 17.16 7.95
C ASP A 6 -2.35 15.72 7.56
N ILE A 7 -3.04 15.57 6.42
CA ILE A 7 -3.56 14.28 5.92
C ILE A 7 -2.78 13.85 4.67
N ALA A 8 -2.48 12.56 4.58
CA ALA A 8 -1.93 11.93 3.38
C ALA A 8 -2.92 10.96 2.72
N PHE A 9 -3.02 11.02 1.40
CA PHE A 9 -3.77 10.06 0.57
C PHE A 9 -2.77 9.27 -0.30
N VAL A 10 -2.68 7.97 -0.08
CA VAL A 10 -1.85 7.05 -0.87
C VAL A 10 -2.75 6.30 -1.84
N SER A 11 -2.70 6.67 -3.12
CA SER A 11 -3.35 5.93 -4.17
C SER A 11 -2.54 4.68 -4.54
N VAL A 12 -3.20 3.53 -4.54
CA VAL A 12 -2.60 2.23 -4.89
C VAL A 12 -3.46 1.58 -5.97
N PRO A 13 -2.87 1.03 -7.06
CA PRO A 13 -3.65 0.54 -8.19
C PRO A 13 -4.25 -0.86 -8.00
N PHE A 14 -4.01 -1.52 -6.86
CA PHE A 14 -4.35 -2.92 -6.59
C PHE A 14 -5.53 -3.07 -5.61
N GLU A 15 -6.14 -4.25 -5.60
CA GLU A 15 -6.85 -4.78 -4.41
C GLU A 15 -5.78 -5.23 -3.40
N TYR A 16 -5.41 -4.30 -2.52
CA TYR A 16 -4.19 -4.35 -1.75
C TYR A 16 -4.47 -4.90 -0.35
N TYR A 17 -3.82 -6.00 0.01
CA TYR A 17 -4.11 -6.67 1.28
C TYR A 17 -3.82 -5.74 2.48
N LEU A 18 -4.67 -5.87 3.51
CA LEU A 18 -4.73 -4.93 4.64
C LEU A 18 -3.39 -4.69 5.32
N ASP A 19 -2.58 -5.74 5.50
CA ASP A 19 -1.27 -5.65 6.16
C ASP A 19 -0.40 -4.56 5.52
N PHE A 20 -0.42 -4.44 4.19
CA PHE A 20 0.37 -3.42 3.51
C PHE A 20 -0.15 -2.01 3.83
N GLY A 21 -1.47 -1.83 3.79
CA GLY A 21 -2.09 -0.56 4.17
C GLY A 21 -1.82 -0.19 5.63
N ASP A 22 -1.82 -1.17 6.53
CA ASP A 22 -1.49 -0.98 7.94
C ASP A 22 -0.02 -0.61 8.14
N ARG A 23 0.90 -1.23 7.39
CA ARG A 23 2.33 -0.84 7.40
C ARG A 23 2.58 0.57 6.87
N ILE A 24 1.77 1.05 5.92
CA ILE A 24 1.84 2.46 5.45
C ILE A 24 1.34 3.37 6.56
N LYS A 25 0.12 3.14 7.08
CA LYS A 25 -0.50 3.98 8.12
C LYS A 25 0.34 4.04 9.38
N GLY A 26 0.84 2.90 9.86
CA GLY A 26 1.63 2.81 11.09
C GLY A 26 3.03 3.42 11.02
N ARG A 27 3.54 3.70 9.81
CA ARG A 27 4.84 4.35 9.58
C ARG A 27 4.71 5.76 8.98
N SER A 28 3.49 6.27 8.84
CA SER A 28 3.23 7.58 8.25
C SER A 28 3.58 8.71 9.21
N ALA A 29 4.19 9.77 8.69
CA ALA A 29 4.40 11.04 9.41
C ALA A 29 3.15 11.95 9.43
N ALA A 30 2.17 11.71 8.55
CA ALA A 30 0.90 12.45 8.54
C ALA A 30 0.02 12.07 9.74
N LEU A 31 -0.76 13.03 10.26
CA LEU A 31 -1.72 12.81 11.36
C LEU A 31 -2.75 11.73 11.02
N GLN A 32 -3.21 11.73 9.76
CA GLN A 32 -4.14 10.72 9.23
C GLN A 32 -3.66 10.30 7.84
N THR A 33 -3.69 8.99 7.56
CA THR A 33 -3.35 8.45 6.24
C THR A 33 -4.46 7.56 5.71
N PHE A 34 -4.91 7.88 4.50
CA PHE A 34 -5.86 7.05 3.75
C PHE A 34 -5.11 6.27 2.67
N VAL A 35 -5.25 4.95 2.67
CA VAL A 35 -4.79 4.10 1.57
C VAL A 35 -5.98 3.87 0.65
N VAL A 36 -5.97 4.57 -0.49
CA VAL A 36 -7.03 4.55 -1.49
C VAL A 36 -6.68 3.48 -2.52
N GLN A 37 -7.32 2.33 -2.41
CA GLN A 37 -7.09 1.18 -3.29
C GLN A 37 -7.85 1.34 -4.61
N LEU A 38 -7.67 0.39 -5.53
CA LEU A 38 -8.35 0.37 -6.83
C LEU A 38 -8.20 1.67 -7.64
N SER A 39 -7.13 2.42 -7.37
CA SER A 39 -6.82 3.69 -8.02
C SER A 39 -5.96 3.46 -9.27
N GLY A 40 -6.36 2.52 -10.11
CA GLY A 40 -5.60 2.05 -11.27
C GLY A 40 -6.16 0.75 -11.84
N ARG A 41 -5.32 0.02 -12.59
CA ARG A 41 -5.72 -1.21 -13.32
C ARG A 41 -5.14 -2.51 -12.73
N GLY A 42 -4.58 -2.45 -11.52
CA GLY A 42 -3.99 -3.62 -10.87
C GLY A 42 -5.04 -4.59 -10.34
N THR A 43 -4.67 -5.86 -10.19
CA THR A 43 -5.52 -6.91 -9.61
C THR A 43 -5.25 -7.08 -8.11
N TYR A 44 -5.48 -8.26 -7.53
CA TYR A 44 -5.07 -8.55 -6.16
C TYR A 44 -3.56 -8.46 -5.99
N LEU A 45 -3.15 -7.90 -4.86
CA LEU A 45 -1.77 -7.94 -4.41
C LEU A 45 -1.73 -8.45 -2.97
N ALA A 46 -1.45 -9.75 -2.88
CA ALA A 46 -1.45 -10.51 -1.65
C ALA A 46 -0.14 -10.36 -0.86
N THR A 47 -0.24 -10.55 0.44
CA THR A 47 0.92 -10.70 1.33
C THR A 47 1.49 -12.11 1.23
N GLU A 48 2.72 -12.29 1.67
CA GLU A 48 3.40 -13.59 1.68
C GLU A 48 2.59 -14.65 2.46
N ARG A 49 2.04 -14.29 3.63
CA ARG A 49 1.19 -15.17 4.42
C ARG A 49 -0.09 -15.59 3.69
N ALA A 50 -0.68 -14.69 2.90
CA ALA A 50 -1.90 -14.97 2.14
C ALA A 50 -1.58 -15.85 0.92
N ALA A 51 -0.47 -15.58 0.25
CA ALA A 51 0.02 -16.38 -0.87
C ALA A 51 0.30 -17.83 -0.43
N ALA A 52 0.92 -18.03 0.73
CA ALA A 52 1.12 -19.36 1.32
C ALA A 52 -0.21 -20.08 1.64
N GLY A 53 -1.28 -19.33 1.91
CA GLY A 53 -2.61 -19.86 2.18
C GLY A 53 -3.47 -20.12 0.94
N CYS A 54 -3.00 -19.77 -0.27
CA CYS A 54 -3.67 -20.02 -1.55
C CYS A 54 -5.16 -19.59 -1.59
N SER A 55 -5.53 -18.50 -0.93
CA SER A 55 -6.90 -17.96 -1.03
C SER A 55 -7.18 -17.42 -2.44
N TYR A 56 -8.45 -17.20 -2.79
CA TYR A 56 -8.87 -16.75 -4.12
C TYR A 56 -8.04 -15.56 -4.64
N GLY A 57 -7.84 -14.55 -3.80
CA GLY A 57 -7.08 -13.34 -4.15
C GLY A 57 -5.58 -13.45 -3.88
N ALA A 58 -5.00 -14.65 -3.76
CA ALA A 58 -3.61 -14.86 -3.40
C ALA A 58 -2.92 -15.97 -4.21
N VAL A 59 -3.47 -16.31 -5.37
CA VAL A 59 -2.89 -17.27 -6.32
C VAL A 59 -2.37 -16.56 -7.58
N PRO A 60 -1.44 -17.17 -8.35
CA PRO A 60 -0.88 -16.53 -9.55
C PRO A 60 -1.91 -16.08 -10.60
N ALA A 61 -3.07 -16.75 -10.67
CA ALA A 61 -4.16 -16.34 -11.57
C ALA A 61 -4.82 -14.99 -11.17
N SER A 62 -4.73 -14.61 -9.89
CA SER A 62 -5.33 -13.40 -9.32
C SER A 62 -4.31 -12.30 -9.08
N CYS A 63 -3.03 -12.65 -8.92
CA CYS A 63 -1.94 -11.73 -8.58
C CYS A 63 -0.93 -11.63 -9.73
N GLN A 64 -0.84 -10.44 -10.33
CA GLN A 64 0.18 -10.15 -11.36
C GLN A 64 1.54 -9.75 -10.76
N VAL A 65 1.55 -9.38 -9.48
CA VAL A 65 2.73 -8.88 -8.74
C VAL A 65 2.91 -9.74 -7.49
N SER A 66 4.17 -10.03 -7.15
CA SER A 66 4.53 -10.84 -5.99
C SER A 66 4.39 -10.04 -4.67
N PRO A 67 4.34 -10.71 -3.51
CA PRO A 67 4.27 -10.04 -2.21
C PRO A 67 5.38 -9.00 -1.97
N GLU A 68 6.57 -9.24 -2.52
CA GLU A 68 7.71 -8.33 -2.42
C GLU A 68 7.42 -7.00 -3.14
N GLY A 69 6.75 -7.06 -4.31
CA GLY A 69 6.31 -5.86 -5.02
C GLY A 69 5.28 -5.05 -4.21
N GLY A 70 4.45 -5.72 -3.41
CA GLY A 70 3.64 -5.06 -2.39
C GLY A 70 4.51 -4.32 -1.38
N GLN A 71 5.48 -5.00 -0.77
CA GLN A 71 6.35 -4.35 0.22
C GLN A 71 7.09 -3.12 -0.36
N VAL A 72 7.55 -3.17 -1.61
CA VAL A 72 8.14 -2.00 -2.31
C VAL A 72 7.19 -0.80 -2.31
N ILE A 73 5.90 -1.00 -2.62
CA ILE A 73 4.91 0.09 -2.60
C ILE A 73 4.75 0.66 -1.20
N VAL A 74 4.81 -0.17 -0.15
CA VAL A 74 4.75 0.31 1.24
C VAL A 74 5.95 1.22 1.53
N ASP A 75 7.15 0.81 1.17
CA ASP A 75 8.38 1.55 1.47
C ASP A 75 8.45 2.86 0.68
N GLU A 76 8.10 2.84 -0.60
CA GLU A 76 7.99 4.05 -1.44
C GLU A 76 6.92 5.02 -0.93
N ALA A 77 5.76 4.52 -0.50
CA ALA A 77 4.70 5.36 0.06
C ALA A 77 5.14 6.03 1.37
N VAL A 78 5.79 5.28 2.26
CA VAL A 78 6.30 5.82 3.53
C VAL A 78 7.40 6.85 3.28
N ALA A 79 8.36 6.57 2.39
CA ALA A 79 9.41 7.51 2.03
C ALA A 79 8.84 8.79 1.41
N THR A 80 7.84 8.66 0.51
CA THR A 80 7.16 9.80 -0.10
C THR A 80 6.43 10.64 0.94
N ILE A 81 5.70 10.01 1.88
CA ILE A 81 5.04 10.72 2.98
C ILE A 81 6.10 11.43 3.85
N ALA A 82 7.16 10.74 4.25
CA ALA A 82 8.23 11.33 5.05
C ALA A 82 8.83 12.57 4.36
N GLY A 83 9.11 12.50 3.05
CA GLY A 83 9.60 13.66 2.28
C GLY A 83 8.61 14.81 2.15
N MET A 84 7.29 14.55 2.23
CA MET A 84 6.26 15.58 2.21
C MET A 84 6.02 16.24 3.57
N PHE A 85 6.40 15.58 4.67
CA PHE A 85 6.16 16.02 6.05
C PHE A 85 7.45 16.30 6.83
N GLY A 86 8.62 16.10 6.22
CA GLY A 86 9.92 16.48 6.76
C GLY A 86 10.18 17.98 6.62
N GLU A 87 10.58 18.60 7.74
CA GLU A 87 10.99 20.00 7.93
C GLU A 87 9.97 21.10 7.56
N GLN A 88 9.30 21.62 8.61
CA GLN A 88 9.13 23.06 8.84
C GLN A 88 9.88 23.44 10.11
#